data_AF-A0A1V2IKH4-F1
#
_entry.id   AF-A0A1V2IKH4-F1
#
_cell.length_a   1.000
_cell.length_b   1.000
_cell.length_c   1.000
_cell.angle_alpha   90.00
_cell.angle_beta   90.00
_cell.angle_gamma   90.00
#
_symmetry.space_group_name_H-M   'P 1'
#
loop_
_entity.id
_entity.type
_entity.pdbx_description
1 polymer ?
#
loop_
_entity_poly.entity_id
_entity_poly.type
_entity_poly.pdbx_seq_one_letter_code
_entity_poly.pdbx_strand_id
1 'polypeptide(L)' 'MVTFGEIRAALGVAKSRAWTITRDRDFPAPWFVSADGQIRLWLRSDVEAWLDQHRPDWRG' A
#
# COMPACT_ATOMS: atom_id res chain seq x y z
N MET A 1 -1.71 6.06 -9.71
CA MET A 1 -2.43 5.07 -8.88
C MET A 1 -1.58 3.80 -8.78
N VAL A 2 -1.68 3.08 -7.67
CA VAL A 2 -0.94 1.84 -7.41
C VAL A 2 -1.87 0.75 -6.88
N THR A 3 -1.54 -0.50 -7.22
CA THR A 3 -2.24 -1.71 -6.79
C THR A 3 -1.64 -2.30 -5.52
N PHE A 4 -2.36 -3.22 -4.88
CA PHE A 4 -1.82 -4.02 -3.77
C PHE A 4 -0.53 -4.77 -4.15
N GLY A 5 -0.42 -5.23 -5.39
CA GLY A 5 0.76 -5.92 -5.90
C GLY A 5 2.00 -5.02 -5.92
N GLU A 6 1.85 -3.79 -6.43
CA GLU A 6 2.92 -2.78 -6.43
C GLU A 6 3.32 -2.38 -5.01
N ILE A 7 2.34 -2.17 -4.12
CA ILE A 7 2.60 -1.86 -2.70
C ILE A 7 3.39 -3.00 -2.04
N ARG A 8 2.98 -4.25 -2.26
CA ARG A 8 3.69 -5.41 -1.72
C ARG A 8 5.13 -5.48 -2.23
N ALA A 9 5.36 -5.20 -3.52
CA ALA A 9 6.69 -5.20 -4.10
C ALA A 9 7.57 -4.11 -3.46
N ALA A 10 7.05 -2.88 -3.32
CA ALA A 10 7.75 -1.78 -2.66
C ALA A 10 8.04 -2.07 -1.17
N LEU A 11 7.14 -2.76 -0.48
CA LEU A 11 7.37 -3.16 0.91
C LEU A 11 8.40 -4.28 1.08
N GLY A 12 8.67 -5.07 0.03
CA GLY A 12 9.57 -6.23 0.10
C GLY A 12 9.11 -7.33 1.05
N VAL A 13 7.81 -7.42 1.36
CA VAL A 13 7.27 -8.35 2.38
C VAL A 13 6.40 -9.46 1.80
N ALA A 14 6.18 -10.49 2.63
CA ALA A 14 5.21 -11.54 2.36
C ALA A 14 3.78 -10.96 2.18
N LYS A 15 2.96 -11.64 1.38
CA LYS A 15 1.59 -11.22 1.04
C LYS A 15 0.72 -10.97 2.29
N SER A 16 0.80 -11.84 3.29
CA SER A 16 0.07 -11.69 4.56
C SER A 16 0.46 -10.42 5.31
N ARG A 17 1.75 -10.09 5.35
CA ARG A 17 2.25 -8.88 6.01
C ARG A 17 1.82 -7.61 5.26
N ALA A 18 1.90 -7.61 3.93
CA ALA A 18 1.37 -6.50 3.13
C ALA A 18 -0.13 -6.31 3.37
N TRP A 19 -0.90 -7.40 3.50
CA TRP A 19 -2.31 -7.36 3.85
C TRP A 19 -2.61 -6.72 5.20
N THR A 20 -1.80 -7.02 6.23
CA THR A 20 -1.93 -6.37 7.53
C THR A 20 -1.62 -4.88 7.43
N ILE A 21 -0.54 -4.51 6.74
CA ILE A 21 -0.12 -3.11 6.58
C ILE A 21 -1.19 -2.30 5.85
N THR A 22 -1.71 -2.78 4.72
CA THR A 22 -2.69 -2.03 3.92
C THR A 22 -4.09 -1.94 4.55
N ARG A 23 -4.31 -2.59 5.69
CA ARG A 23 -5.53 -2.52 6.50
C ARG A 23 -5.32 -1.80 7.83
N ASP A 24 -4.08 -1.41 8.11
CA ASP A 24 -3.76 -0.62 9.28
C ASP A 24 -4.36 0.79 9.13
N ARG A 25 -4.74 1.40 10.26
CA ARG A 25 -5.32 2.75 10.27
C ARG A 25 -4.32 3.80 9.82
N ASP A 26 -3.04 3.56 10.07
CA ASP A 26 -1.99 4.52 9.76
C ASP A 26 -1.52 4.40 8.29
N PHE A 27 -2.01 3.41 7.55
CA PHE A 27 -1.76 3.27 6.11
C PHE A 27 -2.79 4.07 5.28
N PRO A 28 -2.40 4.64 4.13
CA PRO A 28 -3.32 5.39 3.28
C PRO A 28 -4.58 4.62 2.93
N ALA A 29 -5.73 5.30 3.01
CA ALA A 29 -6.99 4.74 2.56
C ALA A 29 -6.96 4.52 1.04
N PRO A 30 -7.59 3.44 0.52
CA PRO A 30 -7.71 3.24 -0.91
C PRO A 30 -8.56 4.35 -1.54
N TRP A 31 -8.09 4.91 -2.65
CA TRP A 31 -8.82 5.87 -3.47
C TRP A 31 -10.02 5.22 -4.17
N PHE A 32 -9.88 3.95 -4.52
CA PHE A 32 -10.94 3.17 -5.15
C PHE A 32 -11.00 1.78 -4.52
N VAL A 33 -12.23 1.32 -4.30
CA VAL A 33 -12.56 -0.05 -3.92
C VAL A 33 -13.63 -0.53 -4.88
N SER A 34 -13.41 -1.68 -5.51
CA SER A 34 -14.44 -2.30 -6.36
C SER A 34 -15.67 -2.70 -5.52
N ALA A 35 -16.83 -2.84 -6.18
CA ALA A 35 -18.07 -3.21 -5.50
C ALA A 35 -17.98 -4.55 -4.74
N ASP A 36 -17.16 -5.49 -5.20
CA ASP A 36 -16.90 -6.78 -4.56
C ASP A 36 -15.77 -6.73 -3.50
N GLY A 37 -15.15 -5.57 -3.29
CA GLY A 37 -14.07 -5.35 -2.33
C GLY A 37 -12.73 -6.03 -2.67
N GLN A 38 -12.63 -6.72 -3.80
CA GLN A 38 -11.43 -7.49 -4.19
C GLN A 38 -10.32 -6.59 -4.73
N ILE A 39 -10.69 -5.54 -5.45
CA ILE A 39 -9.75 -4.59 -6.03
C ILE A 39 -9.72 -3.34 -5.17
N ARG A 40 -8.49 -2.95 -4.81
CA ARG A 40 -8.18 -1.69 -4.15
C ARG A 40 -7.08 -0.98 -4.90
N LEU A 41 -7.27 0.31 -5.11
CA LEU A 41 -6.29 1.20 -5.71
C LEU A 41 -6.00 2.34 -4.74
N TRP A 42 -4.73 2.72 -4.65
CA TRP A 42 -4.29 3.84 -3.84
C TRP A 42 -3.72 4.94 -4.74
N LEU A 43 -3.76 6.17 -4.23
CA LEU A 43 -2.99 7.24 -4.83
C LEU A 43 -1.51 6.95 -4.63
N ARG A 44 -0.73 7.10 -5.71
CA ARG A 44 0.71 6.85 -5.68
C ARG A 44 1.39 7.78 -4.68
N SER A 45 1.03 9.06 -4.70
CA SER A 45 1.53 10.09 -3.78
C SER A 45 1.39 9.70 -2.31
N ASP A 46 0.24 9.20 -1.92
CA ASP A 46 -0.06 8.92 -0.51
C ASP A 46 0.73 7.72 -0.02
N VAL A 47 0.85 6.69 -0.86
CA VAL A 47 1.66 5.51 -0.56
C VAL A 47 3.13 5.87 -0.47
N GLU A 48 3.66 6.64 -1.42
CA GLU A 48 5.06 7.06 -1.42
C GLU A 48 5.37 7.96 -0.22
N ALA A 49 4.48 8.89 0.14
CA ALA A 49 4.63 9.72 1.33
C ALA A 49 4.60 8.88 2.62
N TRP A 50 3.75 7.86 2.69
CA TRP A 50 3.74 6.93 3.83
C TRP A 50 5.02 6.11 3.89
N LEU A 51 5.49 5.58 2.76
CA LEU A 51 6.73 4.80 2.68
C LEU A 51 7.94 5.65 3.07
N ASP A 52 8.00 6.90 2.66
CA ASP A 52 9.07 7.84 3.06
C ASP A 52 9.14 8.04 4.57
N GLN A 53 7.99 8.10 5.24
CA GLN A 53 7.90 8.29 6.69
C GLN A 53 8.22 7.02 7.48
N HIS A 54 7.78 5.86 6.99
CA HIS A 54 7.82 4.60 7.76
C HIS A 54 8.92 3.65 7.32
N ARG A 55 9.49 3.84 6.14
CA ARG A 55 10.41 2.91 5.47
C ARG A 55 11.49 3.65 4.67
N PRO A 56 12.36 4.47 5.27
CA PRO A 56 13.32 5.31 4.55
C PRO A 56 14.17 4.58 3.48
N ASP A 57 14.39 3.27 3.64
CA ASP A 57 15.18 2.44 2.70
C ASP A 57 14.37 1.85 1.53
N TRP A 58 13.08 2.17 1.37
CA TRP A 58 12.21 1.55 0.36
C TRP A 58 12.55 1.93 -1.10
N ARG A 59 13.31 3.02 -1.28
CA ARG A 59 13.74 3.53 -2.61
C ARG A 59 15.02 2.85 -3.14
N GLY A 60 15.60 1.93 -2.37
CA GLY A 60 16.83 1.20 -2.72
C GLY A 60 16.65 0.09 -3.74
#